data_AF-A0A527RG03-F1
#
_entry.id   AF-A0A527RG03-F1
#
_cell.length_a   1.000
_cell.length_b   1.000
_cell.length_c   1.000
_cell.angle_alpha   90.00
_cell.angle_beta   90.00
_cell.angle_gamma   90.00
#
_symmetry.space_group_name_H-M   'P 1'
#
loop_
_entity.id
_entity.type
_entity.pdbx_description
1 polymer ?
#
loop_
_entity_poly.entity_id
_entity_poly.type
_entity_poly.pdbx_seq_one_letter_code
_entity_poly.pdbx_strand_id
1 'polypeptide(L)' 'DRNQSVEIGGTMQGYSWTLNGRTWGDHQPIAVRKGERVELTLRNASMMGHPMHLHGHHFQVVAIDGRRFAGAARDTVWL' A
#
# COMPACT_ATOMS: atom_id res chain seq x y z
N ASP A 1 -4.58 5.20 16.76
CA ASP A 1 -4.18 4.21 15.74
C ASP A 1 -5.27 4.07 14.71
N ARG A 2 -4.94 4.27 13.43
CA ARG A 2 -5.87 4.16 12.29
C ARG A 2 -5.41 3.05 11.37
N ASN A 3 -6.32 2.19 10.93
CA ASN A 3 -6.07 1.27 9.82
C ASN A 3 -6.64 1.88 8.54
N GLN A 4 -5.87 1.84 7.46
CA GLN A 4 -6.27 2.29 6.14
C GLN A 4 -5.96 1.20 5.10
N SER A 5 -7.00 0.72 4.42
CA SER A 5 -6.83 -0.21 3.31
C SER A 5 -6.52 0.51 2.01
N VAL A 6 -5.68 -0.12 1.19
CA VAL A 6 -5.36 0.29 -0.17
C VAL A 6 -5.44 -0.94 -1.06
N GLU A 7 -6.38 -0.94 -2.00
CA GLU A 7 -6.46 -1.93 -3.06
C GLU A 7 -5.54 -1.52 -4.21
N ILE A 8 -4.65 -2.41 -4.61
CA ILE A 8 -3.74 -2.23 -5.73
C ILE A 8 -4.29 -3.06 -6.87
N GLY A 9 -4.79 -2.38 -7.89
CA GLY A 9 -5.41 -3.01 -9.05
C GLY A 9 -4.67 -2.69 -10.33
N GLY A 10 -5.14 -3.29 -11.42
CA GLY A 10 -4.72 -2.93 -12.75
C GLY A 10 -4.74 -4.08 -13.73
N THR A 11 -4.46 -3.76 -14.98
CA THR A 11 -4.46 -4.70 -16.09
C THR A 11 -3.35 -4.37 -17.07
N MET A 12 -2.78 -5.43 -17.64
CA MET A 12 -1.86 -5.33 -18.77
C MET A 12 -2.56 -4.76 -20.01
N GLN A 13 -3.86 -5.03 -20.18
CA GLN A 13 -4.63 -4.50 -21.29
C GLN A 13 -4.83 -2.99 -21.09
N GLY A 14 -4.13 -2.18 -21.88
CA GLY A 14 -4.17 -0.72 -21.75
C GLY A 14 -3.27 -0.16 -20.65
N TYR A 15 -2.38 -0.97 -20.06
CA TYR A 15 -1.36 -0.55 -19.09
C TYR A 15 -1.89 0.38 -17.98
N SER A 16 -3.00 -0.03 -17.36
CA SER A 16 -3.67 0.77 -16.34
C SER A 16 -3.44 0.17 -14.96
N TRP A 17 -2.90 0.96 -14.04
CA TRP A 17 -2.61 0.57 -12.66
C TRP A 17 -3.28 1.53 -11.71
N THR A 18 -3.90 1.00 -10.66
CA THR A 18 -4.77 1.77 -9.78
C THR A 18 -4.47 1.56 -8.31
N LEU A 19 -4.71 2.61 -7.52
CA LEU A 19 -4.83 2.55 -6.07
C LEU A 19 -6.26 2.93 -5.71
N ASN A 20 -6.97 2.03 -5.03
CA ASN A 20 -8.40 2.15 -4.72
C ASN A 20 -9.26 2.45 -5.96
N GLY A 21 -8.97 1.75 -7.07
CA GLY A 21 -9.71 1.88 -8.33
C GLY A 21 -9.41 3.16 -9.13
N ARG A 22 -8.49 4.02 -8.66
CA ARG A 22 -8.14 5.28 -9.33
C ARG A 22 -6.71 5.25 -9.86
N THR A 23 -6.52 5.83 -11.04
CA THR A 23 -5.20 6.02 -11.64
C THR A 23 -4.53 7.28 -11.12
N TRP A 24 -3.26 7.45 -11.49
CA TRP A 24 -2.59 8.74 -11.37
C TRP A 24 -3.44 9.87 -11.99
N GLY A 25 -3.40 11.06 -11.39
CA GLY A 25 -4.24 12.20 -11.75
C GLY A 25 -5.62 12.26 -11.08
N ASP A 26 -6.26 11.12 -10.79
CA ASP A 26 -7.56 11.06 -10.07
C ASP A 26 -7.45 10.41 -8.67
N HIS A 27 -6.27 9.89 -8.33
CA HIS A 27 -5.98 9.33 -7.01
C HIS A 27 -6.31 10.29 -5.86
N GLN A 28 -6.69 9.71 -4.71
CA GLN A 28 -6.95 10.44 -3.47
C GLN A 28 -5.78 10.28 -2.51
N PRO A 29 -5.34 11.36 -1.84
CA PRO A 29 -4.25 11.29 -0.89
C PRO A 29 -4.65 10.51 0.36
N ILE A 30 -3.70 9.72 0.90
CA ILE A 30 -3.84 9.15 2.25
C ILE A 30 -3.41 10.24 3.23
N ALA A 31 -4.37 11.02 3.72
CA ALA A 31 -4.11 12.06 4.69
C ALA A 31 -3.64 11.47 6.03
N VAL A 32 -2.61 12.06 6.61
CA VAL A 32 -2.05 11.70 7.92
C VAL A 32 -1.74 12.96 8.72
N ARG A 33 -1.66 12.84 10.05
CA ARG A 33 -1.26 13.92 10.95
C ARG A 33 0.11 13.63 11.58
N LYS A 34 0.84 14.69 11.95
CA LYS A 34 2.09 14.55 12.69
C LYS A 34 1.87 13.74 13.98
N GLY A 35 2.68 12.70 14.18
CA GLY A 35 2.60 11.81 15.33
C GLY A 35 1.51 10.73 15.23
N GLU A 36 0.71 10.70 14.15
CA GLU A 36 -0.27 9.64 13.93
C GLU A 36 0.43 8.32 13.57
N ARG A 37 0.04 7.24 14.23
CA ARG A 37 0.42 5.87 13.83
C ARG A 37 -0.68 5.29 12.94
N VAL A 38 -0.30 4.97 11.71
CA VAL A 38 -1.19 4.42 10.68
C VAL A 38 -0.71 3.03 10.28
N GLU A 39 -1.61 2.06 10.33
CA GLU A 39 -1.41 0.74 9.74
C GLU A 39 -2.02 0.74 8.33
N LEU A 40 -1.22 0.44 7.32
CA LEU A 40 -1.68 0.33 5.93
C LEU A 40 -1.88 -1.14 5.57
N THR A 41 -3.09 -1.48 5.15
CA THR A 41 -3.40 -2.81 4.60
C THR A 41 -3.34 -2.74 3.08
N LEU A 42 -2.27 -3.23 2.48
CA LEU A 42 -2.10 -3.27 1.04
C LEU A 42 -2.67 -4.59 0.50
N ARG A 43 -3.62 -4.52 -0.43
CA ARG A 43 -4.23 -5.69 -1.08
C ARG A 43 -3.92 -5.68 -2.57
N ASN A 44 -3.10 -6.61 -3.04
CA ASN A 44 -2.90 -6.81 -4.47
C ASN A 44 -4.13 -7.54 -5.04
N ALA A 45 -4.94 -6.82 -5.82
CA ALA A 45 -6.10 -7.33 -6.53
C ALA A 45 -5.81 -7.58 -8.03
N SER A 46 -4.53 -7.61 -8.41
CA SER A 46 -4.07 -7.93 -9.76
C SER A 46 -3.27 -9.24 -9.78
N MET A 47 -2.89 -9.69 -10.97
CA MET A 47 -1.98 -10.83 -11.16
C MET A 47 -0.51 -10.42 -11.33
N MET A 48 -0.18 -9.15 -11.16
CA MET A 48 1.16 -8.60 -11.35
C MET A 48 1.77 -8.21 -10.00
N GLY A 49 3.10 -8.24 -9.93
CA GLY A 49 3.81 -7.78 -8.74
C GLY A 49 3.94 -6.25 -8.69
N HIS A 50 3.80 -5.69 -7.49
CA HIS A 50 3.81 -4.24 -7.23
C HIS A 50 4.83 -3.90 -6.14
N PRO A 51 5.95 -3.23 -6.48
CA PRO A 51 6.84 -2.66 -5.49
C PRO A 51 6.22 -1.38 -4.91
N MET A 52 5.69 -1.47 -3.70
CA MET A 52 5.07 -0.34 -3.02
C MET A 52 6.09 0.39 -2.15
N HIS A 53 6.42 1.62 -2.51
CA HIS A 53 7.37 2.49 -1.81
C HIS A 53 6.67 3.68 -1.14
N LEU A 54 7.03 4.01 0.10
CA LEU A 54 6.53 5.20 0.80
C LEU A 54 7.61 6.29 0.87
N HIS A 55 7.33 7.43 0.26
CA HIS A 55 8.24 8.57 0.30
C HIS A 55 8.33 9.15 1.73
N GLY A 56 9.56 9.43 2.18
CA GLY A 56 9.83 10.12 3.45
C GLY A 56 9.53 9.31 4.72
N HIS A 57 9.13 8.04 4.59
CA HIS A 57 8.77 7.18 5.71
C HIS A 57 9.41 5.80 5.57
N HIS A 58 9.88 5.25 6.68
CA HIS A 58 10.07 3.82 6.82
C HIS A 58 8.83 3.25 7.51
N PHE A 59 8.50 1.99 7.21
CA PHE A 59 7.41 1.25 7.82
C PHE A 59 7.88 -0.12 8.28
N GLN A 60 7.21 -0.68 9.27
CA GLN A 60 7.40 -2.07 9.68
C GLN A 60 6.34 -2.96 9.01
N VAL A 61 6.75 -4.08 8.44
CA VAL A 61 5.78 -5.11 8.02
C VAL A 61 5.28 -5.84 9.27
N VAL A 62 4.02 -5.61 9.63
CA VAL A 62 3.43 -6.16 10.88
C VAL A 62 2.52 -7.38 10.64
N ALA A 63 2.14 -7.63 9.40
CA ALA A 63 1.34 -8.77 8.99
C ALA A 63 1.55 -9.10 7.50
N ILE A 64 1.40 -10.37 7.15
CA ILE A 64 1.29 -10.89 5.77
C ILE A 64 0.13 -11.87 5.78
N ASP A 65 -0.79 -11.74 4.82
CA ASP A 65 -1.99 -12.59 4.68
C ASP A 65 -2.77 -12.78 5.99
N GLY A 66 -2.94 -11.68 6.74
CA GLY A 66 -3.64 -11.67 8.02
C GLY A 66 -2.86 -12.24 9.20
N ARG A 67 -1.68 -12.86 8.98
CA ARG A 67 -0.84 -13.38 10.06
C ARG A 67 0.13 -12.31 10.55
N ARG A 68 -0.02 -11.92 11.82
CA ARG A 68 0.84 -10.90 12.46
C ARG A 68 2.21 -11.44 12.86
N PHE A 69 3.24 -10.60 12.73
CA PHE A 69 4.60 -10.88 13.17
C PHE A 69 5.39 -9.56 13.33
N ALA A 70 6.54 -9.62 14.00
CA ALA A 70 7.45 -8.50 14.12
C ALA A 70 8.40 -8.47 12.91
N GLY A 71 7.94 -7.95 11.77
CA GLY A 71 8.73 -7.90 10.56
C GLY A 71 9.80 -6.80 10.57
N ALA A 72 10.58 -6.78 9.50
CA ALA A 72 11.64 -5.79 9.29
C ALA A 72 11.05 -4.40 9.01
N ALA A 73 11.82 -3.37 9.37
CA ALA A 73 11.62 -2.01 8.88
C ALA A 73 12.10 -1.91 7.42
N ARG A 74 11.29 -1.29 6.56
CA ARG A 74 11.52 -1.13 5.11
C ARG A 74 10.96 0.20 4.65
N ASP A 75 11.32 0.61 3.45
CA ASP A 75 10.70 1.70 2.69
C ASP A 75 9.93 1.19 1.46
N THR A 76 10.21 -0.06 1.03
CA THR A 76 9.54 -0.76 -0.06
C THR A 76 9.16 -2.18 0.32
N VAL A 77 8.00 -2.63 -0.16
CA VAL A 77 7.54 -4.02 -0.07
C VAL A 77 6.98 -4.48 -1.42
N TRP A 78 7.30 -5.71 -1.80
CA TRP A 78 6.76 -6.35 -3.00
C TRP A 78 5.50 -7.11 -2.65
N LEU A 79 4.38 -6.83 -3.32
CA LEU A 79 3.11 -7.55 -3.22
C LEU A 79 2.68 -8.12 -4.57
#